data_AF-A0A7S7PZ82-F1
#
_entry.id   AF-A0A7S7PZ82-F1
#
_cell.length_a   1.000
_cell.length_b   1.000
_cell.length_c   1.000
_cell.angle_alpha   90.00
_cell.angle_beta   90.00
_cell.angle_gamma   90.00
#
_symmetry.space_group_name_H-M   'P 1'
#
loop_
_entity.id
_entity.type
_entity.pdbx_description
1 polymer ?
#
loop_
_entity_poly.entity_id
_entity_poly.type
_entity_poly.pdbx_seq_one_letter_code
_entity_poly.pdbx_strand_id
1 'polypeptide(L)' 'MPRSTNRNLPKSADLFVIKEELMTGRRIVVAASAGPRLSGRIGIIVGQGATATQVKVLLDGAKRFVTLHARYVDLLKTRS' A
#
# COMPACT_ATOMS: atom_id res chain seq x y z
N MET A 1 -1.69 8.20 -31.51
CA MET A 1 -2.28 8.93 -30.36
C MET A 1 -1.40 8.70 -29.13
N PRO A 2 -0.82 9.73 -28.49
CA PRO A 2 -0.08 9.54 -27.25
C PRO A 2 -1.08 9.50 -26.08
N ARG A 3 -1.10 8.38 -25.36
CA ARG A 3 -1.90 8.20 -24.15
C ARG A 3 -1.27 9.05 -23.03
N SER A 4 -1.76 10.26 -22.85
CA SER A 4 -1.33 11.16 -21.78
C SER A 4 -1.70 10.57 -20.43
N THR A 5 -0.74 9.92 -19.78
CA THR A 5 -0.88 9.49 -18.39
C THR A 5 -0.48 10.68 -17.51
N ASN A 6 -1.47 11.48 -17.11
CA ASN A 6 -1.33 12.50 -16.06
C ASN A 6 -0.75 11.84 -14.79
N ARG A 7 0.57 11.87 -14.66
CA ARG A 7 1.28 11.40 -13.47
C ARG A 7 1.33 12.56 -12.50
N ASN A 8 0.29 12.69 -11.68
CA ASN A 8 0.41 13.35 -10.38
C ASN A 8 1.42 12.53 -9.58
N LEU A 9 2.70 12.89 -9.72
CA LEU A 9 3.79 12.31 -8.95
C LEU A 9 3.64 12.86 -7.52
N PRO A 10 3.42 12.02 -6.50
CA PRO A 10 3.33 12.50 -5.13
C PRO A 10 4.63 13.22 -4.76
N LYS A 11 4.50 14.37 -4.08
CA LYS A 11 5.65 15.19 -3.69
C LYS A 11 6.56 14.37 -2.79
N SER A 12 7.87 14.59 -2.88
CA SER A 12 8.88 13.83 -2.16
C SER A 12 8.65 13.75 -0.64
N ALA A 13 8.02 14.78 -0.05
CA ALA A 13 7.65 14.80 1.36
C ALA A 13 6.58 13.74 1.72
N ASP A 14 5.60 13.52 0.85
CA ASP A 14 4.59 12.46 1.04
C ASP A 14 5.26 11.08 1.03
N LEU A 15 6.27 10.87 0.17
CA LEU A 15 7.01 9.61 0.10
C LEU A 15 7.78 9.28 1.39
N PHE A 16 8.30 10.30 2.09
CA PHE A 16 9.01 10.11 3.35
C PHE A 16 8.07 9.74 4.50
N VAL A 17 6.91 10.41 4.61
CA VAL A 17 5.87 10.07 5.60
C VAL A 17 5.34 8.65 5.35
N ILE A 18 5.08 8.33 4.08
CA ILE A 18 4.68 7.00 3.63
C ILE A 18 5.73 5.93 4.02
N LYS A 19 7.03 6.26 4.01
CA LYS A 19 8.09 5.30 4.34
C LYS A 19 8.14 4.95 5.82
N GLU A 20 7.93 5.90 6.72
CA GLU A 20 7.87 5.63 8.16
C GLU A 20 6.59 4.88 8.56
N GLU A 21 5.48 5.18 7.89
CA GLU A 21 4.21 4.50 8.14
C GLU A 21 4.21 3.07 7.59
N LEU A 22 4.87 2.82 6.46
CA LEU A 22 4.91 1.52 5.79
C LEU A 22 6.08 0.64 6.24
N MET A 23 6.29 0.55 7.55
CA MET A 23 7.28 -0.32 8.14
C MET A 23 6.82 -1.78 8.15
N THR A 24 7.77 -2.69 7.93
CA THR A 24 7.55 -4.14 7.96
C THR A 24 6.93 -4.58 9.30
N GLY A 25 5.99 -5.51 9.24
CA GLY A 25 5.29 -6.03 10.42
C GLY A 25 4.06 -5.22 10.86
N ARG A 26 3.79 -4.06 10.25
CA ARG A 26 2.56 -3.30 10.51
C ARG A 26 1.34 -3.98 9.89
N ARG A 27 0.23 -3.98 10.64
CA ARG A 27 -1.09 -4.36 10.11
C ARG A 27 -1.68 -3.24 9.28
N ILE A 28 -2.29 -3.64 8.18
CA ILE A 28 -2.89 -2.74 7.20
C ILE A 28 -4.26 -3.24 6.80
N VAL A 29 -5.09 -2.31 6.34
CA VAL A 29 -6.30 -2.59 5.59
C VAL A 29 -6.14 -2.00 4.20
N VAL A 30 -6.59 -2.73 3.19
CA VAL A 30 -6.56 -2.25 1.82
C VAL A 30 -7.72 -1.29 1.59
N ALA A 31 -7.40 -0.08 1.17
CA ALA A 31 -8.37 0.98 0.90
C ALA A 31 -9.38 0.57 -0.18
N ALA A 32 -10.60 1.11 -0.10
CA ALA A 32 -11.65 0.86 -1.10
C ALA A 32 -11.23 1.23 -2.52
N SER A 33 -10.34 2.23 -2.66
CA SER A 33 -9.80 2.69 -3.94
C SER A 33 -8.90 1.67 -4.67
N ALA A 34 -8.48 0.59 -4.00
CA ALA A 34 -7.75 -0.53 -4.61
C ALA A 34 -8.63 -1.39 -5.56
N GLY A 35 -9.96 -1.22 -5.47
CA GLY A 35 -10.93 -1.95 -6.25
C GLY A 35 -11.48 -3.21 -5.56
N PRO A 36 -12.57 -3.77 -6.09
CA PRO A 36 -13.45 -4.72 -5.38
C PRO A 36 -12.80 -6.05 -5.00
N ARG A 37 -11.69 -6.41 -5.66
CA ARG A 37 -11.00 -7.69 -5.41
C ARG A 37 -10.14 -7.67 -4.14
N LEU A 38 -9.69 -6.48 -3.73
CA LEU A 38 -8.71 -6.32 -2.66
C LEU A 38 -9.18 -5.35 -1.58
N SER A 39 -10.13 -4.45 -1.88
CA SER A 39 -10.73 -3.52 -0.93
C SER A 39 -11.22 -4.21 0.34
N GLY A 40 -10.91 -3.63 1.50
CA GLY A 40 -11.34 -4.11 2.80
C GLY A 40 -10.59 -5.34 3.31
N ARG A 41 -9.66 -5.90 2.53
CA ARG A 41 -8.82 -7.00 3.01
C ARG A 41 -7.79 -6.48 4.00
N ILE A 42 -7.56 -7.26 5.04
CA ILE A 42 -6.56 -6.98 6.07
C ILE A 42 -5.32 -7.80 5.78
N GLY A 43 -4.16 -7.30 6.21
CA GLY A 43 -2.91 -8.02 6.11
C GLY A 43 -1.79 -7.36 6.88
N ILE A 44 -0.57 -7.77 6.56
CA ILE A 44 0.65 -7.23 7.14
C ILE A 44 1.61 -6.77 6.03
N ILE A 45 2.39 -5.73 6.31
CA ILE A 45 3.48 -5.32 5.42
C ILE A 45 4.64 -6.29 5.62
N VAL A 46 5.08 -6.94 4.54
CA VAL A 46 6.24 -7.85 4.54
C VAL A 46 7.48 -7.22 3.93
N GLY A 47 7.36 -6.06 3.29
CA GLY A 47 8.51 -5.24 2.89
C GLY A 47 8.19 -4.26 1.78
N GLN A 48 9.23 -3.65 1.23
CA GLN A 48 9.12 -2.72 0.11
C GLN A 48 8.94 -3.45 -1.23
N GLY A 49 8.21 -2.82 -2.14
CA GLY A 49 8.06 -3.25 -3.53
C GLY A 49 9.22 -2.80 -4.41
N ALA A 50 9.04 -2.86 -5.73
CA ALA A 50 10.07 -2.49 -6.69
C ALA A 50 10.36 -0.97 -6.74
N THR A 51 9.45 -0.16 -6.21
CA THR A 51 9.57 1.31 -6.19
C THR A 51 9.31 1.83 -4.78
N ALA A 52 9.76 3.06 -4.51
CA ALA A 52 9.60 3.69 -3.20
C ALA A 52 8.14 3.79 -2.73
N THR A 53 7.19 3.86 -3.67
CA THR A 53 5.75 3.94 -3.40
C THR A 53 5.04 2.59 -3.31
N GLN A 54 5.75 1.50 -3.59
CA GLN A 54 5.17 0.16 -3.57
C GLN A 54 5.56 -0.58 -2.30
N VAL A 55 4.62 -1.38 -1.81
CA VAL A 55 4.79 -2.25 -0.66
C VAL A 55 4.31 -3.65 -0.97
N LYS A 56 5.04 -4.63 -0.46
CA LYS A 56 4.63 -6.02 -0.44
C LYS A 56 3.83 -6.24 0.84
N VAL A 57 2.58 -6.68 0.66
CA VAL A 57 1.68 -7.02 1.76
C VAL A 57 1.29 -8.48 1.67
N LEU A 58 1.25 -9.15 2.81
CA LEU A 58 0.65 -10.47 2.93
C LEU A 58 -0.75 -10.29 3.47
N LEU A 59 -1.76 -10.58 2.63
CA LEU A 59 -3.16 -10.49 3.02
C LEU A 59 -3.59 -11.72 3.80
N ASP A 60 -4.49 -11.54 4.75
CA ASP A 60 -5.05 -12.63 5.52
C ASP A 60 -5.79 -13.61 4.58
N GLY A 61 -5.45 -14.89 4.70
CA GLY A 61 -5.92 -15.96 3.82
C GLY A 61 -5.23 -16.07 2.46
N ALA A 62 -4.25 -15.19 2.16
CA ALA A 62 -3.44 -15.32 0.95
C ALA A 62 -2.14 -16.10 1.23
N LYS A 63 -1.80 -17.06 0.35
CA LYS A 63 -0.55 -17.82 0.41
C LYS A 63 0.65 -17.06 -0.17
N ARG A 64 0.42 -15.93 -0.81
CA ARG A 64 1.44 -15.12 -1.49
C ARG A 64 1.27 -13.66 -1.12
N PHE A 65 2.38 -12.94 -1.12
CA PHE A 65 2.36 -11.49 -1.00
C PHE A 65 1.80 -10.85 -2.28
N VAL A 66 1.14 -9.71 -2.11
CA VAL A 66 0.66 -8.84 -3.19
C VAL A 66 1.44 -7.55 -3.10
N THR A 67 1.82 -6.97 -4.24
CA THR A 67 2.44 -5.65 -4.26
C THR A 67 1.35 -4.61 -4.47
N LEU A 68 1.21 -3.67 -3.53
CA LEU A 68 0.25 -2.56 -3.60
C LEU A 68 0.99 -1.24 -3.60
N HIS A 69 0.35 -0.23 -4.19
CA HIS A 69 0.80 1.14 -4.00
C HIS A 69 0.41 1.60 -2.60
N ALA A 70 1.30 2.34 -1.95
CA ALA A 70 1.11 2.97 -0.64
C ALA A 70 -0.24 3.67 -0.46
N ARG A 71 -0.79 4.29 -1.51
CA ARG A 71 -2.06 5.04 -1.49
C ARG A 71 -3.30 4.15 -1.29
N TYR A 72 -3.12 2.84 -1.44
CA TYR A 72 -4.18 1.84 -1.30
C TYR A 72 -4.06 1.07 0.03
N VAL A 73 -3.17 1.51 0.91
CA VAL A 73 -2.83 0.82 2.13
C VAL A 73 -3.06 1.79 3.27
N ASP A 74 -4.06 1.52 4.09
CA ASP A 74 -4.34 2.28 5.30
C ASP A 74 -3.79 1.49 6.50
N LEU A 75 -3.11 2.20 7.40
CA LEU A 75 -2.63 1.57 8.63
C LEU A 75 -3.81 1.20 9.53
N LEU A 76 -3.89 -0.06 9.91
CA LEU A 76 -4.85 -0.51 10.90
C LEU A 76 -4.33 -0.09 12.28
N LYS A 77 -4.70 1.11 12.72
CA LYS A 77 -4.43 1.58 14.09
C LYS A 77 -5.31 0.78 15.05
N THR A 78 -4.70 -0.17 15.76
CA THR A 78 -5.28 -0.66 17.01
C THR A 78 -5.32 0.55 17.95
N ARG A 79 -6.52 1.05 18.25
CA ARG A 79 -6.73 1.98 19.37
C ARG A 79 -6.36 1.20 20.63
N SER A 80 -5.19 1.50 21.18
CA SER A 80 -4.85 1.26 22.59
C SER A 80 -5.52 2.31 23.45
#